data_AF-A0A2A2BWK0-F1
#
_entry.id   AF-A0A2A2BWK0-F1
#
_cell.length_a   1.000
_cell.length_b   1.000
_cell.length_c   1.000
_cell.angle_alpha   90.00
_cell.angle_beta   90.00
_cell.angle_gamma   90.00
#
_symmetry.space_group_name_H-M   'P 1'
#
loop_
_entity.id
_entity.type
_entity.pdbx_description
1 polymer ?
#
loop_
_entity_poly.entity_id
_entity_poly.type
_entity_poly.pdbx_seq_one_letter_code
_entity_poly.pdbx_strand_id
1 'polypeptide(L)'
;MSTAWFIANKYIILTSIPWGVLTILILPIASSATLFHKLSETQKNVAEDLSRNEQRRLTRLIKEKSRATLFMLTLQISIIIFVALISLGNESSFVQQHIHTISKFVVCALVFSLYSLIPVLLGVKEVIDFEGLIKTRKTLNKRKKSALSKLGK
;
A
#
# COMPACT_ATOMS: atom_id res chain seq x y z
N MET A 1 -1.77 16.31 -12.15
CA MET A 1 -0.75 17.19 -11.55
C MET A 1 -1.14 18.68 -11.50
N SER A 2 -2.15 19.18 -12.25
CA SER A 2 -2.42 20.64 -12.30
C SER A 2 -3.12 21.23 -11.05
N THR A 3 -4.06 20.52 -10.42
CA THR A 3 -4.83 21.06 -9.29
C THR A 3 -4.01 21.15 -8.00
N ALA A 4 -3.27 20.09 -7.65
CA ALA A 4 -2.39 20.08 -6.49
C ALA A 4 -1.27 21.13 -6.60
N TRP A 5 -0.69 21.31 -7.80
CA TRP A 5 0.30 22.34 -8.08
C TRP A 5 -0.30 23.76 -7.94
N PHE A 6 -1.51 23.96 -8.47
CA PHE A 6 -2.21 25.24 -8.39
C PHE A 6 -2.54 25.64 -6.95
N ILE A 7 -3.02 24.69 -6.13
CA ILE A 7 -3.32 24.90 -4.71
C ILE A 7 -2.01 25.18 -3.94
N ALA A 8 -0.95 24.41 -4.20
CA ALA A 8 0.35 24.63 -3.57
C ALA A 8 0.97 25.99 -3.94
N ASN A 9 0.74 26.48 -5.16
CA ASN A 9 1.22 27.79 -5.59
C ASN A 9 0.44 28.96 -4.95
N LYS A 10 -0.84 28.76 -4.63
CA LYS A 10 -1.71 29.83 -4.14
C LYS A 10 -1.74 29.97 -2.62
N TYR A 11 -1.53 28.89 -1.87
CA TYR A 11 -1.78 28.87 -0.41
C TYR A 11 -0.57 28.47 0.45
N ILE A 12 0.53 28.02 -0.15
CA ILE A 12 1.65 27.44 0.61
C ILE A 12 2.89 28.31 0.46
N ILE A 13 3.14 29.13 1.49
CA ILE A 13 4.41 29.83 1.72
C ILE A 13 5.13 29.07 2.83
N LEU A 14 5.80 27.98 2.48
CA LEU A 14 6.62 27.22 3.43
C LEU A 14 8.04 27.79 3.40
N THR A 15 8.46 28.42 4.51
CA THR A 15 9.83 28.91 4.73
C THR A 15 10.76 27.83 5.29
N SER A 16 10.23 26.66 5.63
CA SER A 16 10.99 25.49 6.11
C SER A 16 10.28 24.20 5.71
N ILE A 17 11.04 23.10 5.62
CA ILE A 17 10.49 21.78 5.29
C ILE A 17 9.77 21.27 6.54
N PRO A 18 8.45 21.06 6.50
CA PRO A 18 7.71 20.70 7.68
C PRO A 18 7.97 19.22 7.96
N TRP A 19 8.64 18.93 9.07
CA TRP A 19 8.78 17.59 9.64
C TRP A 19 7.43 16.84 9.75
N GLY A 20 6.32 17.58 9.80
CA GLY A 20 4.96 17.04 9.68
C GLY A 20 4.73 16.16 8.44
N VAL A 21 5.38 16.45 7.31
CA VAL A 21 5.33 15.61 6.09
C VAL A 21 5.82 14.20 6.37
N LEU A 22 6.92 14.06 7.12
CA LEU A 22 7.45 12.74 7.49
C LEU A 22 6.45 11.97 8.36
N THR A 23 5.82 12.64 9.33
CA THR A 23 4.83 12.00 10.20
C THR A 23 3.57 11.55 9.45
N ILE A 24 3.09 12.35 8.49
CA ILE A 24 1.91 12.03 7.69
C ILE A 24 2.20 10.85 6.74
N LEU A 25 3.44 10.71 6.27
CA LEU A 25 3.86 9.62 5.37
C LEU A 25 3.96 8.25 6.06
N ILE A 26 3.99 8.19 7.40
CA ILE A 26 4.02 6.92 8.15
C ILE A 26 2.76 6.08 7.83
N LEU A 27 1.60 6.71 7.74
CA LEU A 27 0.32 6.04 7.50
C LEU A 27 0.26 5.31 6.13
N PRO A 28 0.59 5.94 4.97
CA PRO A 28 0.68 5.26 3.69
C PRO A 28 1.70 4.12 3.65
N ILE A 29 2.83 4.27 4.35
CA ILE A 29 3.87 3.23 4.41
C ILE A 29 3.40 2.03 5.23
N ALA A 30 2.85 2.27 6.42
CA ALA A 30 2.32 1.22 7.28
C ALA A 30 1.21 0.43 6.57
N SER A 31 0.34 1.12 5.83
CA SER A 31 -0.74 0.50 5.05
C SER A 31 -0.20 -0.37 3.91
N SER A 32 0.77 0.13 3.15
CA SER A 32 1.42 -0.62 2.06
C SER A 32 2.18 -1.84 2.57
N ALA A 33 2.90 -1.71 3.69
CA ALA A 33 3.59 -2.80 4.34
C ALA A 33 2.59 -3.88 4.83
N THR A 34 1.47 -3.46 5.41
CA THR A 34 0.39 -4.37 5.84
C THR A 34 -0.20 -5.14 4.65
N LEU A 35 -0.48 -4.46 3.53
CA LEU A 35 -0.96 -5.13 2.32
C LEU A 35 0.05 -6.15 1.78
N PHE A 36 1.32 -5.78 1.73
CA PHE A 36 2.38 -6.67 1.28
C PHE A 36 2.50 -7.92 2.17
N HIS A 37 2.44 -7.74 3.49
CA HIS A 37 2.45 -8.83 4.46
C HIS A 37 1.25 -9.76 4.26
N LYS A 38 0.03 -9.20 4.19
CA LYS A 38 -1.19 -10.00 4.00
C LYS A 38 -1.21 -10.75 2.68
N LEU A 39 -0.75 -10.14 1.59
CA LEU A 39 -0.62 -10.82 0.29
C LEU A 39 0.30 -12.05 0.37
N SER A 40 1.41 -11.94 1.13
CA SER A 40 2.35 -13.04 1.37
C SER A 40 1.73 -14.13 2.24
N GLU A 41 1.00 -13.76 3.29
CA GLU A 41 0.28 -14.70 4.17
C GLU A 41 -0.80 -15.46 3.43
N THR A 42 -1.64 -14.77 2.65
CA THR A 42 -2.72 -15.39 1.88
C THR A 42 -2.19 -16.38 0.83
N GLN A 43 -1.04 -16.10 0.24
CA GLN A 43 -0.39 -17.06 -0.65
C GLN A 43 -0.01 -18.34 0.10
N LYS A 44 0.43 -18.27 1.36
CA LYS A 44 0.80 -19.44 2.17
C LYS A 44 -0.43 -20.16 2.74
N ASN A 45 -1.35 -19.41 3.33
CA ASN A 45 -2.51 -19.93 4.07
C ASN A 45 -3.55 -20.61 3.17
N VAL A 46 -3.66 -20.16 1.92
CA VAL A 46 -4.73 -20.60 1.01
C VAL A 46 -4.20 -21.57 -0.07
N ALA A 47 -2.88 -21.68 -0.24
CA ALA A 47 -2.27 -22.56 -1.24
C ALA A 47 -2.67 -24.03 -1.12
N GLU A 48 -2.84 -24.54 0.12
CA GLU A 48 -3.22 -25.94 0.36
C GLU A 48 -4.71 -26.21 0.13
N ASP A 49 -5.55 -25.17 0.20
CA ASP A 49 -7.01 -25.28 0.13
C ASP A 49 -7.58 -25.04 -1.28
N LEU A 50 -6.72 -24.75 -2.27
CA LEU A 50 -7.09 -24.44 -3.64
C LEU A 50 -6.72 -25.57 -4.61
N SER A 51 -7.51 -25.73 -5.67
CA SER A 51 -7.10 -26.59 -6.78
C SER A 51 -5.85 -26.03 -7.48
N ARG A 52 -5.07 -26.89 -8.14
CA ARG A 52 -3.82 -26.51 -8.83
C ARG A 52 -4.02 -25.38 -9.86
N ASN A 53 -5.19 -25.30 -10.50
CA ASN A 53 -5.51 -24.24 -11.45
C ASN A 53 -5.89 -22.92 -10.75
N GLU A 54 -6.64 -22.98 -9.64
CA GLU A 54 -6.97 -21.80 -8.85
C GLU A 54 -5.73 -21.23 -8.15
N GLN A 55 -4.85 -22.09 -7.65
CA GLN A 55 -3.57 -21.71 -7.07
C GLN A 55 -2.71 -20.96 -8.10
N ARG A 56 -2.62 -21.44 -9.35
CA ARG A 56 -1.89 -20.73 -10.42
C ARG A 56 -2.47 -19.35 -10.73
N ARG A 57 -3.79 -19.21 -10.76
CA ARG A 57 -4.47 -17.92 -10.97
C ARG A 57 -4.23 -16.97 -9.79
N LEU A 58 -4.36 -17.47 -8.57
CA LEU A 58 -4.12 -16.71 -7.34
C LEU A 58 -2.67 -16.22 -7.26
N THR A 59 -1.69 -17.09 -7.53
CA THR A 59 -0.27 -16.70 -7.49
C THR A 59 0.06 -15.61 -8.51
N ARG A 60 -0.56 -15.62 -9.70
CA ARG A 60 -0.39 -14.54 -10.69
C ARG A 60 -0.97 -13.22 -10.17
N LEU A 61 -2.20 -13.24 -9.67
CA LEU A 61 -2.87 -12.05 -9.12
C LEU A 61 -2.12 -11.48 -7.91
N ILE A 62 -1.67 -12.33 -6.99
CA ILE A 62 -0.85 -11.91 -5.83
C ILE A 62 0.46 -11.31 -6.30
N LYS A 63 1.15 -11.92 -7.29
CA LYS A 63 2.42 -11.39 -7.81
C LYS A 63 2.27 -10.02 -8.47
N GLU A 64 1.18 -9.79 -9.21
CA GLU A 64 0.88 -8.49 -9.80
C GLU A 64 0.57 -7.43 -8.74
N LYS A 65 -0.33 -7.73 -7.80
CA LYS A 65 -0.68 -6.81 -6.69
C LYS A 65 0.52 -6.55 -5.76
N SER A 66 1.34 -7.57 -5.50
CA SER A 66 2.57 -7.46 -4.70
C SER A 66 3.60 -6.56 -5.38
N ARG A 67 3.80 -6.70 -6.70
CA ARG A 67 4.68 -5.80 -7.48
C ARG A 67 4.22 -4.35 -7.41
N ALA A 68 2.92 -4.10 -7.59
CA ALA A 68 2.37 -2.74 -7.49
C ALA A 68 2.53 -2.16 -6.08
N THR A 69 2.30 -2.98 -5.04
CA THR A 69 2.47 -2.58 -3.63
C THR A 69 3.94 -2.28 -3.31
N LEU A 70 4.87 -3.11 -3.80
CA LEU A 70 6.31 -2.93 -3.62
C LEU A 70 6.78 -1.65 -4.33
N PHE A 71 6.31 -1.41 -5.56
CA PHE A 71 6.60 -0.16 -6.27
C PHE A 71 6.13 1.08 -5.49
N MET A 72 4.90 1.05 -4.96
CA MET A 72 4.36 2.14 -4.13
C MET A 72 5.19 2.35 -2.86
N LEU A 73 5.60 1.26 -2.20
CA LEU A 73 6.41 1.32 -0.98
C LEU A 73 7.81 1.89 -1.26
N THR A 74 8.47 1.47 -2.34
CA THR A 74 9.75 2.04 -2.77
C THR A 74 9.63 3.52 -3.10
N LEU A 75 8.53 3.94 -3.74
CA LEU A 75 8.26 5.34 -4.06
C LEU A 75 8.01 6.17 -2.79
N GLN A 76 7.29 5.63 -1.80
CA GLN A 76 7.08 6.30 -0.52
C GLN A 76 8.39 6.45 0.28
N ILE A 77 9.24 5.42 0.28
CA ILE A 77 10.58 5.48 0.89
C ILE A 77 11.47 6.52 0.19
N SER A 78 11.46 6.58 -1.14
CA SER A 78 12.26 7.56 -1.86
C SER A 78 11.82 9.00 -1.58
N ILE A 79 10.50 9.24 -1.40
CA ILE A 79 9.99 10.54 -0.94
C ILE A 79 10.53 10.88 0.46
N ILE A 80 10.54 9.93 1.41
CA ILE A 80 11.09 10.16 2.75
C ILE A 80 12.57 10.52 2.69
N ILE A 81 13.37 9.74 1.95
CA ILE A 81 14.80 9.99 1.80
C ILE A 81 15.03 11.38 1.19
N PHE A 82 14.27 11.73 0.15
CA PHE A 82 14.34 13.04 -0.49
C PHE A 82 14.03 14.18 0.51
N VAL A 83 12.93 14.07 1.26
CA VAL A 83 12.55 15.06 2.28
C VAL A 83 13.62 15.18 3.37
N ALA A 84 14.18 14.06 3.83
CA ALA A 84 15.23 14.04 4.84
C ALA A 84 16.52 14.72 4.36
N LEU A 85 16.96 14.42 3.12
CA LEU A 85 18.16 15.03 2.53
C LEU A 85 18.03 16.55 2.39
N ILE A 86 16.88 17.04 1.94
CA ILE A 86 16.64 18.48 1.82
C ILE A 86 16.57 19.12 3.21
N SER A 87 15.95 18.45 4.20
CA SER A 87 15.88 18.96 5.57
C SER A 87 17.26 19.08 6.22
N LEU A 88 18.17 18.15 5.94
CA LEU A 88 19.56 18.21 6.40
C LEU A 88 20.37 19.28 5.65
N GLY A 89 20.06 19.51 4.37
CA GLY A 89 20.70 20.52 3.52
C GLY A 89 20.09 21.92 3.62
N ASN A 90 19.23 22.22 4.60
CA ASN A 90 18.47 23.46 4.67
C ASN A 90 19.33 24.74 4.78
N GLU A 91 20.59 24.60 5.22
CA GLU A 91 21.55 25.72 5.27
C GLU A 91 22.34 25.93 3.96
N SER A 92 22.16 25.04 2.98
CA SER A 92 22.76 25.19 1.65
C SER A 92 22.09 26.33 0.89
N SER A 93 22.89 27.25 0.36
CA SER A 93 22.45 28.36 -0.49
C SER A 93 21.64 27.87 -1.70
N PHE A 94 22.00 26.71 -2.26
CA PHE A 94 21.26 26.08 -3.36
C PHE A 94 19.84 25.65 -2.96
N VAL A 95 19.69 25.09 -1.75
CA VAL A 95 18.40 24.63 -1.22
C VAL A 95 17.50 25.81 -0.91
N GLN A 96 18.05 26.86 -0.29
CA GLN A 96 17.28 28.08 0.01
C GLN A 96 16.81 28.79 -1.26
N GLN A 97 17.63 28.84 -2.31
CA GLN A 97 17.25 29.42 -3.60
C GLN A 97 16.07 28.67 -4.27
N HIS A 98 15.94 27.37 -4.04
CA HIS A 98 14.92 26.52 -4.66
C HIS A 98 13.81 26.05 -3.70
N ILE A 99 13.79 26.57 -2.47
CA ILE A 99 12.92 26.07 -1.39
C ILE A 99 11.44 26.07 -1.75
N HIS A 100 11.00 27.06 -2.54
CA HIS A 100 9.61 27.17 -2.96
C HIS A 100 9.19 26.06 -3.93
N THR A 101 10.06 25.73 -4.89
CA THR A 101 9.84 24.65 -5.86
C THR A 101 9.89 23.30 -5.17
N ILE A 102 10.86 23.12 -4.28
CA ILE A 102 11.02 21.91 -3.47
C ILE A 102 9.78 21.68 -2.59
N SER A 103 9.32 22.72 -1.89
CA SER A 103 8.12 22.63 -1.03
C SER A 103 6.87 22.23 -1.81
N LYS A 104 6.67 22.79 -3.01
CA LYS A 104 5.55 22.39 -3.89
C LYS A 104 5.63 20.93 -4.33
N PHE A 105 6.84 20.46 -4.64
CA PHE A 105 7.06 19.06 -5.02
C PHE A 105 6.75 18.13 -3.85
N VAL A 106 7.22 18.46 -2.65
CA VAL A 106 6.96 17.70 -1.42
C VAL A 106 5.46 17.62 -1.11
N VAL A 107 4.73 18.73 -1.24
CA VAL A 107 3.26 18.74 -1.04
C VAL A 107 2.56 17.87 -2.09
N CYS A 108 2.94 17.99 -3.37
CA CYS A 108 2.37 17.14 -4.42
C CYS A 108 2.63 15.65 -4.14
N ALA A 109 3.85 15.30 -3.72
CA ALA A 109 4.23 13.95 -3.38
C ALA A 109 3.44 13.42 -2.16
N LEU A 110 3.19 14.27 -1.16
CA LEU A 110 2.37 13.93 0.00
C LEU A 110 0.92 13.66 -0.41
N VAL A 111 0.31 14.54 -1.20
CA VAL A 111 -1.08 14.35 -1.68
C VAL A 111 -1.20 13.07 -2.50
N PHE A 112 -0.23 12.80 -3.37
CA PHE A 112 -0.19 11.57 -4.16
C PHE A 112 -0.07 10.32 -3.27
N SER A 113 0.80 10.37 -2.25
CA SER A 113 0.99 9.29 -1.28
C SER A 113 -0.27 9.03 -0.44
N LEU A 114 -0.99 10.08 -0.04
CA LEU A 114 -2.27 9.93 0.65
C LEU A 114 -3.36 9.37 -0.26
N TYR A 115 -3.39 9.78 -1.53
CA TYR A 115 -4.35 9.23 -2.50
C TYR A 115 -4.14 7.73 -2.72
N SER A 116 -2.89 7.26 -2.73
CA SER A 116 -2.58 5.84 -2.92
C SER A 116 -2.98 4.94 -1.74
N LEU A 117 -3.36 5.51 -0.58
CA LEU A 117 -3.94 4.73 0.53
C LEU A 117 -5.24 4.03 0.15
N ILE A 118 -6.10 4.68 -0.64
CA ILE A 118 -7.43 4.16 -0.98
C ILE A 118 -7.32 2.77 -1.65
N PRO A 119 -6.59 2.60 -2.77
CA PRO A 119 -6.45 1.29 -3.39
C PRO A 119 -5.72 0.28 -2.50
N VAL A 120 -4.80 0.72 -1.64
CA VAL A 120 -4.08 -0.17 -0.70
C VAL A 120 -5.02 -0.72 0.37
N LEU A 121 -5.85 0.12 0.99
CA LEU A 121 -6.81 -0.28 2.01
C LEU A 121 -7.91 -1.18 1.44
N LEU A 122 -8.41 -0.86 0.23
CA LEU A 122 -9.34 -1.73 -0.49
C LEU A 122 -8.70 -3.08 -0.81
N GLY A 123 -7.43 -3.08 -1.24
CA GLY A 123 -6.67 -4.31 -1.46
C GLY A 123 -6.54 -5.17 -0.20
N VAL A 124 -6.31 -4.56 0.97
CA VAL A 124 -6.25 -5.28 2.25
C VAL A 124 -7.58 -5.98 2.54
N LYS A 125 -8.70 -5.26 2.34
CA LYS A 125 -10.04 -5.81 2.55
C LYS A 125 -10.30 -6.98 1.59
N GLU A 126 -10.02 -6.81 0.31
CA GLU A 126 -10.19 -7.87 -0.70
C GLU A 126 -9.43 -9.15 -0.33
N VAL A 127 -8.20 -9.02 0.17
CA VAL A 127 -7.38 -10.17 0.58
C VAL A 127 -7.99 -10.90 1.78
N ILE A 128 -8.46 -10.15 2.78
CA ILE A 128 -9.13 -10.72 3.97
C ILE A 128 -10.44 -11.42 3.57
N ASP A 129 -11.26 -10.78 2.73
CA ASP A 129 -12.54 -11.33 2.28
C ASP A 129 -12.32 -12.62 1.47
N PHE A 130 -11.28 -12.66 0.63
CA PHE A 130 -10.90 -13.86 -0.11
C PHE A 130 -10.48 -15.01 0.82
N GLU A 131 -9.64 -14.76 1.82
CA GLU A 131 -9.31 -15.78 2.82
C GLU A 131 -10.54 -16.30 3.57
N GLY A 132 -11.44 -15.39 3.96
CA GLY A 132 -12.70 -15.72 4.64
C GLY A 132 -13.59 -16.64 3.80
N LEU A 133 -13.69 -16.37 2.49
CA LEU A 133 -14.43 -17.20 1.56
C LEU A 133 -13.84 -18.62 1.45
N ILE A 134 -12.52 -18.77 1.38
CA ILE A 134 -11.90 -20.09 1.26
C ILE A 134 -12.06 -20.89 2.56
N LYS A 135 -11.85 -20.25 3.73
CA LYS A 135 -12.11 -20.88 5.03
C LYS A 135 -13.57 -21.35 5.16
N THR A 136 -14.53 -20.56 4.66
CA THR A 136 -15.96 -20.92 4.65
C THR A 136 -16.26 -22.09 3.71
N ARG A 137 -15.68 -22.12 2.51
CA ARG A 137 -15.79 -23.28 1.60
C ARG A 137 -15.23 -24.56 2.22
N LYS A 138 -14.08 -24.48 2.91
CA LYS A 138 -13.47 -25.61 3.62
C LYS A 138 -14.39 -26.18 4.70
N THR A 139 -14.96 -25.31 5.54
CA THR A 139 -15.88 -25.74 6.61
C THR A 139 -17.16 -26.37 6.05
N LEU A 140 -17.72 -25.82 4.97
CA LEU A 140 -18.87 -26.41 4.27
C LEU A 140 -18.54 -27.78 3.67
N ASN A 141 -17.39 -27.94 3.02
CA ASN A 141 -16.96 -29.21 2.45
C ASN A 141 -16.72 -30.28 3.53
N LYS A 142 -16.14 -29.91 4.68
CA LYS A 142 -16.01 -30.79 5.84
C LYS A 142 -17.38 -31.25 6.37
N ARG A 143 -18.33 -30.32 6.51
CA ARG A 143 -19.70 -30.63 6.95
C ARG A 143 -20.42 -31.56 5.97
N LYS A 144 -20.33 -31.29 4.66
CA LYS A 144 -20.89 -32.15 3.61
C LYS A 144 -20.28 -33.56 3.63
N LYS A 145 -18.96 -33.67 3.74
CA LYS A 145 -18.27 -34.98 3.81
C LYS A 145 -18.68 -35.75 5.06
N SER A 146 -18.81 -35.09 6.21
CA SER A 146 -19.30 -35.71 7.45
C SER A 146 -20.75 -36.18 7.32
N ALA A 147 -21.64 -35.37 6.72
CA ALA A 147 -23.02 -35.77 6.48
C ALA A 147 -23.13 -36.97 5.51
N LEU A 148 -22.39 -36.95 4.41
CA LEU A 148 -22.31 -38.06 3.45
C LEU A 148 -21.77 -39.35 4.12
N SER A 149 -20.76 -39.24 4.99
CA SER A 149 -20.24 -40.40 5.72
C SER A 149 -21.24 -41.00 6.71
N LYS A 150 -22.22 -40.21 7.17
CA LYS A 150 -23.30 -40.69 8.04
C LYS A 150 -24.46 -41.32 7.26
N LEU A 151 -24.61 -40.97 5.98
CA LEU A 151 -25.64 -41.52 5.07
C LEU A 151 -25.18 -42.79 4.33
N GLY A 152 -23.87 -43.04 4.25
CA GLY A 152 -23.28 -44.24 3.64
C GLY A 152 -23.06 -45.40 4.61
N LYS A 153 -23.65 -45.33 5.82
CA LYS A 153 -23.85 -46.45 6.74
C LYS A 153 -25.34 -46.78 6.77
#